data_AF-A0A6C0I233-F1
#
_entry.id   AF-A0A6C0I233-F1
#
_cell.length_a   1.000
_cell.length_b   1.000
_cell.length_c   1.000
_cell.angle_alpha   90.00
_cell.angle_beta   90.00
_cell.angle_gamma   90.00
#
_symmetry.space_group_name_H-M   'P 1'
#
loop_
_entity.id
_entity.type
_entity.pdbx_description
1 polymer ?
#
loop_
_entity_poly.entity_id
_entity_poly.type
_entity_poly.pdbx_seq_one_letter_code
_entity_poly.pdbx_strand_id
1 'polypeptide(L)'
;MKKIKIKPKPKSVSLNESETTTTTSTSAISETNGHDDNSWEIKELKDDIFNLKKELIELKTQFDIFKQQQSQQQSQQQSQHFCSCDFIEWVNTLEITPADLERLFNSKDICDWACNLIINNLNKKSFEHVPICSIKGSKNDILIYSSNRWMKPTDEELSHQFVNKLFKKLLRSFTDWKNENYKLIIMNDKIGTIYHTNNARILSFNENTVKLKHKLFHALNI
;
A
#
# COMPACT_ATOMS: atom_id res chain seq x y z
N MET A 1 -21.85 -2.65 -26.81
CA MET A 1 -21.56 -4.10 -26.69
C MET A 1 -20.51 -4.25 -25.59
N LYS A 2 -20.57 -5.08 -24.54
CA LYS A 2 -21.47 -6.16 -24.07
C LYS A 2 -21.84 -5.86 -22.60
N LYS A 3 -23.13 -5.89 -22.24
CA LYS A 3 -23.62 -5.75 -20.86
C LYS A 3 -23.52 -7.11 -20.16
N ILE A 4 -22.83 -7.18 -19.02
CA ILE A 4 -22.70 -8.39 -18.20
C ILE A 4 -24.03 -8.63 -17.47
N LYS A 5 -24.63 -9.80 -17.69
CA LYS A 5 -25.85 -10.28 -17.00
C LYS A 5 -25.45 -10.86 -15.64
N ILE A 6 -25.93 -10.25 -14.55
CA ILE A 6 -25.87 -10.83 -13.20
C ILE A 6 -27.15 -11.64 -13.00
N LYS A 7 -27.02 -12.93 -12.65
CA LYS A 7 -28.15 -13.80 -12.30
C LYS A 7 -28.74 -13.40 -10.93
N PRO A 8 -30.07 -13.39 -10.74
CA PRO A 8 -30.68 -13.09 -9.45
C PRO A 8 -30.53 -14.23 -8.45
N LYS A 9 -30.33 -13.86 -7.19
CA LYS A 9 -30.34 -14.74 -6.00
C LYS A 9 -31.79 -15.23 -5.75
N PRO A 10 -32.01 -16.50 -5.37
CA PRO A 10 -33.36 -16.98 -5.07
C PRO A 10 -33.92 -16.30 -3.81
N LYS A 11 -35.18 -15.89 -3.91
CA LYS A 11 -35.98 -15.26 -2.86
C LYS A 11 -36.35 -16.29 -1.79
N SER A 12 -36.27 -15.88 -0.53
CA SER A 12 -36.93 -16.52 0.59
C SER A 12 -38.44 -16.53 0.37
N VAL A 13 -39.05 -17.71 0.38
CA VAL A 13 -40.50 -17.87 0.38
C VAL A 13 -40.98 -17.67 1.81
N SER A 14 -41.69 -16.57 2.04
CA SER A 14 -42.65 -16.45 3.14
C SER A 14 -44.02 -16.88 2.61
N LEU A 15 -44.71 -17.76 3.33
CA LEU A 15 -46.16 -17.91 3.20
C LEU A 15 -46.77 -17.79 4.59
N ASN A 16 -47.55 -16.72 4.70
CA ASN A 16 -48.32 -16.25 5.81
C ASN A 16 -49.76 -16.80 5.68
N GLU A 17 -50.51 -16.70 6.79
CA GLU A 17 -51.99 -16.57 6.85
C GLU A 17 -52.82 -17.85 6.63
N SER A 18 -53.91 -18.15 7.33
CA SER A 18 -54.67 -17.48 8.41
C SER A 18 -55.71 -18.46 8.99
N GLU A 19 -56.13 -18.19 10.24
CA GLU A 19 -57.49 -18.20 10.86
C GLU A 19 -58.58 -19.17 10.28
N THR A 20 -59.51 -19.80 11.02
CA THR A 20 -60.29 -19.41 12.21
C THR A 20 -61.09 -20.62 12.75
N THR A 21 -61.26 -20.70 14.08
CA THR A 21 -62.40 -21.21 14.90
C THR A 21 -63.31 -22.37 14.44
N THR A 22 -63.48 -23.43 15.29
CA THR A 22 -64.75 -23.72 16.03
C THR A 22 -64.62 -24.86 17.09
N THR A 23 -64.97 -24.50 18.35
CA THR A 23 -65.78 -25.21 19.38
C THR A 23 -65.46 -26.62 19.96
N THR A 24 -65.10 -26.59 21.26
CA THR A 24 -65.68 -27.30 22.44
C THR A 24 -65.53 -28.83 22.61
N SER A 25 -64.79 -29.27 23.65
CA SER A 25 -65.32 -29.73 24.96
C SER A 25 -64.45 -30.82 25.62
N THR A 26 -64.09 -30.56 26.89
CA THR A 26 -63.90 -31.51 28.02
C THR A 26 -62.72 -32.50 28.08
N SER A 27 -61.87 -32.24 29.08
CA SER A 27 -61.34 -33.15 30.11
C SER A 27 -60.76 -34.50 29.69
N ALA A 28 -59.47 -34.68 29.92
CA ALA A 28 -58.96 -35.35 31.13
C ALA A 28 -57.45 -35.51 31.00
N ILE A 29 -56.76 -35.13 32.06
CA ILE A 29 -55.33 -35.34 32.23
C ILE A 29 -55.08 -36.86 32.16
N SER A 30 -54.22 -37.29 31.23
CA SER A 30 -53.48 -38.54 31.36
C SER A 30 -52.06 -38.28 30.92
N GLU A 31 -51.18 -38.20 31.91
CA GLU A 31 -49.74 -38.32 31.77
C GLU A 31 -49.44 -39.65 31.08
N THR A 32 -48.56 -39.64 30.07
CA THR A 32 -47.41 -40.53 29.98
C THR A 32 -46.62 -40.29 28.68
N ASN A 33 -45.30 -40.22 28.86
CA ASN A 33 -44.23 -40.49 27.88
C ASN A 33 -43.89 -39.38 26.86
N GLY A 34 -43.02 -38.47 27.30
CA GLY A 34 -42.25 -37.55 26.44
C GLY A 34 -40.84 -37.32 26.98
N HIS A 35 -40.10 -38.39 27.32
CA HIS A 35 -38.79 -38.26 27.95
C HIS A 35 -37.58 -38.76 27.14
N ASP A 36 -37.79 -39.34 25.96
CA ASP A 36 -36.68 -39.87 25.13
C ASP A 36 -36.26 -38.99 23.95
N ASP A 37 -37.12 -38.07 23.47
CA ASP A 37 -36.80 -37.29 22.25
C ASP A 37 -35.76 -36.18 22.47
N ASN A 38 -35.77 -35.50 23.62
CA ASN A 38 -34.80 -34.44 23.86
C ASN A 38 -33.39 -34.96 24.19
N SER A 39 -33.26 -36.25 24.54
CA SER A 39 -31.98 -36.85 24.96
C SER A 39 -31.06 -37.13 23.77
N TRP A 40 -31.61 -37.61 22.65
CA TRP A 40 -30.84 -37.86 21.43
C TRP A 40 -30.40 -36.56 20.77
N GLU A 41 -31.27 -35.55 20.74
CA GLU A 41 -30.98 -34.24 20.14
C GLU A 41 -29.88 -33.48 20.94
N ILE A 42 -29.91 -33.56 22.27
CA ILE A 42 -28.83 -33.00 23.12
C ILE A 42 -27.50 -33.73 22.89
N LYS A 43 -27.52 -35.04 22.63
CA LYS A 43 -26.30 -35.81 22.38
C LYS A 43 -25.70 -35.47 21.02
N GLU A 44 -26.54 -35.35 19.99
CA GLU A 44 -26.13 -34.95 18.63
C GLU A 44 -25.55 -33.52 18.62
N LEU A 45 -26.21 -32.58 19.29
CA LEU A 45 -25.70 -31.21 19.44
C LEU A 45 -24.35 -31.15 20.18
N LYS A 46 -24.13 -32.03 21.16
CA LYS A 46 -22.84 -32.12 21.86
C LYS A 46 -21.73 -32.63 20.95
N ASP A 47 -22.03 -33.62 20.11
CA ASP A 47 -21.08 -34.17 19.15
C ASP A 47 -20.75 -33.13 18.06
N ASP A 48 -21.74 -32.38 17.59
CA ASP A 48 -21.54 -31.27 16.64
C ASP A 48 -20.68 -30.14 17.23
N ILE A 49 -20.97 -29.73 18.47
CA ILE A 49 -20.14 -28.73 19.17
C ILE A 49 -18.71 -29.24 19.35
N PHE A 50 -18.52 -30.53 19.62
CA PHE A 50 -17.21 -31.14 19.74
C PHE A 50 -16.45 -31.11 18.40
N ASN A 51 -17.12 -31.48 17.31
CA ASN A 51 -16.56 -31.45 15.96
C ASN A 51 -16.19 -30.03 15.52
N LEU A 52 -17.07 -29.05 15.74
CA LEU A 52 -16.80 -27.64 15.43
C LEU A 52 -15.61 -27.09 16.21
N LYS A 53 -15.46 -27.46 17.49
CA LYS A 53 -14.28 -27.07 18.28
C LYS A 53 -13.00 -27.65 17.70
N LYS A 54 -13.03 -28.89 17.22
CA LYS A 54 -11.89 -29.55 16.58
C LYS A 54 -11.52 -28.83 15.27
N GLU A 55 -12.49 -28.51 14.43
CA GLU A 55 -12.26 -27.75 13.19
C GLU A 55 -11.71 -26.36 13.47
N LEU A 56 -12.20 -25.67 14.51
CA LEU A 56 -11.71 -24.33 14.89
C LEU A 56 -10.24 -24.37 15.32
N ILE A 57 -9.83 -25.40 16.07
CA ILE A 57 -8.43 -25.59 16.48
C ILE A 57 -7.55 -25.88 15.28
N GLU A 58 -8.01 -26.73 14.36
CA GLU A 58 -7.30 -27.03 13.11
C GLU A 58 -7.13 -25.77 12.26
N LEU A 59 -8.19 -24.99 12.08
CA LEU A 59 -8.15 -23.73 11.33
C LEU A 59 -7.18 -22.72 11.97
N LYS A 60 -7.17 -22.64 13.30
CA LYS A 60 -6.25 -21.77 14.03
C LYS A 60 -4.80 -22.21 13.84
N THR A 61 -4.55 -23.51 13.88
CA THR A 61 -3.23 -24.09 13.62
C THR A 61 -2.77 -23.78 12.20
N GLN A 62 -3.65 -23.95 11.20
CA GLN A 62 -3.36 -23.59 9.81
C GLN A 62 -3.09 -22.09 9.64
N PHE A 63 -3.84 -21.24 10.34
CA PHE A 63 -3.64 -19.79 10.32
C PHE A 63 -2.28 -19.39 10.94
N ASP A 64 -1.89 -20.02 12.04
CA ASP A 64 -0.60 -19.77 12.68
C ASP A 64 0.57 -20.25 11.81
N ILE A 65 0.45 -21.42 11.18
CA ILE A 65 1.41 -21.93 10.18
C ILE A 65 1.51 -20.97 8.99
N PHE A 66 0.37 -20.49 8.47
CA PHE A 66 0.34 -19.53 7.36
C PHE A 66 1.06 -18.22 7.74
N LYS A 67 0.82 -17.68 8.93
CA LYS A 67 1.56 -16.51 9.45
C LYS A 67 3.05 -16.78 9.54
N GLN A 68 3.44 -17.95 10.02
CA GLN A 68 4.84 -18.32 10.18
C GLN A 68 5.55 -18.47 8.82
N GLN A 69 4.88 -19.07 7.82
CA GLN A 69 5.39 -19.17 6.44
C GLN A 69 5.52 -17.79 5.77
N GLN A 70 4.57 -16.88 5.98
CA GLN A 70 4.64 -15.52 5.45
C GLN A 70 5.84 -14.75 6.04
N SER A 71 6.10 -14.95 7.33
CA SER A 71 7.24 -14.35 8.04
C SER A 71 8.58 -14.92 7.51
N GLN A 72 8.64 -16.24 7.26
CA GLN A 72 9.83 -16.90 6.72
C GLN A 72 10.11 -16.55 5.25
N GLN A 73 9.08 -16.36 4.40
CA GLN A 73 9.28 -15.93 3.01
C GLN A 73 9.80 -14.49 2.92
N GLN A 74 9.37 -13.59 3.81
CA GLN A 74 9.99 -12.26 3.93
C GLN A 74 11.44 -12.35 4.41
N SER A 75 11.77 -13.32 5.27
CA SER A 75 13.12 -13.53 5.79
C SER A 75 14.07 -14.17 4.77
N GLN A 76 13.58 -15.07 3.91
CA GLN A 76 14.41 -15.79 2.93
C GLN A 76 14.73 -14.96 1.67
N GLN A 77 13.98 -13.90 1.36
CA GLN A 77 14.42 -12.90 0.37
C GLN A 77 15.37 -11.84 0.95
N GLN A 78 15.50 -11.74 2.28
CA GLN A 78 16.40 -10.78 2.95
C GLN A 78 17.85 -11.24 3.03
N SER A 79 18.17 -12.52 2.83
CA SER A 79 19.50 -13.09 3.12
C SER A 79 20.50 -13.05 1.96
N GLN A 80 20.21 -12.43 0.81
CA GLN A 80 21.18 -12.35 -0.31
C GLN A 80 21.42 -10.95 -0.90
N HIS A 81 20.78 -9.89 -0.41
CA HIS A 81 21.12 -8.51 -0.82
C HIS A 81 21.84 -7.78 0.31
N PHE A 82 23.14 -8.01 0.40
CA PHE A 82 24.03 -7.18 1.20
C PHE A 82 24.13 -5.82 0.52
N CYS A 83 23.29 -4.87 0.95
CA CYS A 83 23.45 -3.48 0.57
C CYS A 83 24.53 -2.87 1.46
N SER A 84 25.57 -2.30 0.87
CA SER A 84 26.65 -1.65 1.60
C SER A 84 26.46 -0.14 1.76
N CYS A 85 25.35 0.41 1.25
CA CYS A 85 25.04 1.83 1.26
C CYS A 85 23.81 2.09 2.13
N ASP A 86 23.93 2.97 3.14
CA ASP A 86 22.76 3.43 3.91
C ASP A 86 21.90 4.39 3.06
N PHE A 87 20.59 4.26 3.18
CA PHE A 87 19.61 5.08 2.46
C PHE A 87 19.74 6.56 2.78
N ILE A 88 19.88 6.92 4.06
CA ILE A 88 19.98 8.30 4.51
C ILE A 88 21.27 8.94 3.98
N GLU A 89 22.37 8.20 4.04
CA GLU A 89 23.64 8.61 3.45
C GLU A 89 23.51 8.82 1.95
N TRP A 90 22.93 7.86 1.24
CA TRP A 90 22.70 7.99 -0.20
C TRP A 90 21.87 9.24 -0.55
N VAL A 91 20.75 9.48 0.13
CA VAL A 91 19.93 10.68 -0.08
C VAL A 91 20.76 11.96 0.18
N ASN A 92 21.62 11.95 1.19
CA ASN A 92 22.53 13.06 1.47
C ASN A 92 23.58 13.27 0.37
N THR A 93 23.98 12.23 -0.36
CA THR A 93 24.91 12.32 -1.51
C THR A 93 24.24 12.67 -2.84
N LEU A 94 22.90 12.64 -2.94
CA LEU A 94 22.22 13.02 -4.19
C LEU A 94 22.52 14.47 -4.57
N GLU A 95 23.03 14.70 -5.77
CA GLU A 95 23.25 16.04 -6.30
C GLU A 95 22.26 16.34 -7.42
N ILE A 96 21.82 17.60 -7.48
CA ILE A 96 20.99 18.12 -8.58
C ILE A 96 21.89 19.05 -9.37
N THR A 97 22.20 18.64 -10.60
CA THR A 97 23.07 19.40 -11.50
C THR A 97 22.26 20.44 -12.29
N PRO A 98 22.91 21.44 -12.93
CA PRO A 98 22.24 22.34 -13.85
C PRO A 98 21.50 21.60 -14.98
N ALA A 99 22.08 20.52 -15.50
CA ALA A 99 21.42 19.68 -16.51
C ALA A 99 20.18 18.94 -15.98
N ASP A 100 20.10 18.67 -14.68
CA ASP A 100 18.88 18.13 -14.06
C ASP A 100 17.80 19.20 -13.96
N LEU A 101 18.16 20.45 -13.63
CA LEU A 101 17.24 21.59 -13.62
C LEU A 101 16.68 21.90 -15.01
N GLU A 102 17.50 21.89 -16.05
CA GLU A 102 17.01 22.07 -17.42
C GLU A 102 16.02 20.97 -17.82
N ARG A 103 16.28 19.72 -17.41
CA ARG A 103 15.33 18.61 -17.60
C ARG A 103 14.04 18.81 -16.80
N LEU A 104 14.08 19.43 -15.63
CA LEU A 104 12.88 19.80 -14.88
C LEU A 104 12.05 20.83 -15.64
N PHE A 105 12.68 21.88 -16.16
CA PHE A 105 11.98 22.95 -16.88
C PHE A 105 11.25 22.45 -18.12
N ASN A 106 11.81 21.43 -18.78
CA ASN A 106 11.22 20.77 -19.94
C ASN A 106 10.28 19.61 -19.58
N SER A 107 10.24 19.17 -18.32
CA SER A 107 9.37 18.09 -17.87
C SER A 107 7.93 18.57 -17.73
N LYS A 108 6.95 17.71 -18.05
CA LYS A 108 5.53 17.97 -17.80
C LYS A 108 5.12 17.74 -16.34
N ASP A 109 5.81 16.85 -15.64
CA ASP A 109 5.46 16.43 -14.28
C ASP A 109 6.72 16.38 -13.41
N ILE A 110 6.68 17.06 -12.26
CA ILE A 110 7.81 17.11 -11.33
C ILE A 110 8.08 15.74 -10.68
N CYS A 111 7.05 14.90 -10.52
CA CYS A 111 7.22 13.55 -9.99
C CYS A 111 7.87 12.61 -11.01
N ASP A 112 7.57 12.78 -12.31
CA ASP A 112 8.26 12.04 -13.36
C ASP A 112 9.73 12.45 -13.45
N TRP A 113 10.00 13.75 -13.38
CA TRP A 113 11.37 14.26 -13.32
C TRP A 113 12.12 13.69 -12.11
N ALA A 114 11.53 13.74 -10.91
CA ALA A 114 12.16 13.25 -9.69
C ALA A 114 12.40 11.73 -9.76
N CYS A 115 11.41 10.96 -10.24
CA CYS A 115 11.56 9.52 -10.44
C CYS A 115 12.73 9.21 -11.38
N ASN A 116 12.81 9.89 -12.53
CA ASN A 116 13.90 9.71 -13.49
C ASN A 116 15.26 10.11 -12.91
N LEU A 117 15.33 11.21 -12.14
CA LEU A 117 16.56 11.63 -11.45
C LEU A 117 17.05 10.51 -10.51
N ILE A 118 16.14 9.97 -9.69
CA ILE A 118 16.43 8.92 -8.72
C ILE A 118 16.90 7.66 -9.41
N ILE A 119 16.15 7.15 -10.39
CA ILE A 119 16.49 5.92 -11.12
C ILE A 119 17.81 6.07 -11.87
N ASN A 120 18.05 7.21 -12.53
CA ASN A 120 19.33 7.46 -13.19
C ASN A 120 20.50 7.51 -12.21
N ASN A 121 20.30 8.01 -10.98
CA ASN A 121 21.33 7.98 -9.96
C ASN A 121 21.61 6.56 -9.46
N LEU A 122 20.55 5.77 -9.23
CA LEU A 122 20.67 4.38 -8.81
C LEU A 122 21.35 3.52 -9.89
N ASN A 123 21.02 3.72 -11.16
CA ASN A 123 21.60 2.98 -12.29
C ASN A 123 23.09 3.28 -12.52
N LYS A 124 23.61 4.40 -12.01
CA LYS A 124 25.05 4.69 -12.02
C LYS A 124 25.83 3.90 -10.97
N LYS A 125 25.15 3.39 -9.94
CA LYS A 125 25.77 2.60 -8.86
C LYS A 125 25.73 1.12 -9.22
N SER A 126 26.68 0.35 -8.67
CA SER A 126 26.55 -1.10 -8.69
C SER A 126 25.35 -1.53 -7.83
N PHE A 127 24.82 -2.71 -8.15
CA PHE A 127 23.64 -3.26 -7.50
C PHE A 127 23.79 -3.45 -5.98
N GLU A 128 25.03 -3.66 -5.49
CA GLU A 128 25.37 -3.77 -4.06
C GLU A 128 25.23 -2.45 -3.28
N HIS A 129 24.96 -1.33 -3.97
CA HIS A 129 24.85 0.00 -3.38
C HIS A 129 23.47 0.64 -3.57
N VAL A 130 22.44 -0.13 -3.96
CA VAL A 130 21.08 0.37 -4.17
C VAL A 130 20.29 0.26 -2.85
N PRO A 131 20.02 1.37 -2.13
CA PRO A 131 19.48 1.33 -0.78
C PRO A 131 17.95 1.43 -0.74
N ILE A 132 17.27 1.21 -1.87
CA ILE A 132 15.83 1.35 -2.02
C ILE A 132 15.33 0.34 -3.06
N CYS A 133 14.25 -0.39 -2.76
CA CYS A 133 13.65 -1.33 -3.70
C CYS A 133 12.13 -1.44 -3.51
N SER A 134 11.43 -1.96 -4.52
CA SER A 134 10.00 -2.26 -4.46
C SER A 134 9.77 -3.75 -4.14
N ILE A 135 8.72 -4.06 -3.37
CA ILE A 135 8.35 -5.45 -3.09
C ILE A 135 7.29 -5.93 -4.10
N LYS A 136 7.62 -6.97 -4.88
CA LYS A 136 6.66 -7.64 -5.78
C LYS A 136 5.47 -8.20 -4.99
N GLY A 137 4.24 -7.95 -5.47
CA GLY A 137 3.00 -8.44 -4.85
C GLY A 137 2.47 -7.58 -3.69
N SER A 138 3.11 -6.47 -3.35
CA SER A 138 2.66 -5.53 -2.32
C SER A 138 1.87 -4.35 -2.90
N LYS A 139 1.07 -3.66 -2.07
CA LYS A 139 0.36 -2.42 -2.46
C LYS A 139 1.32 -1.23 -2.44
N ASN A 140 2.10 -1.05 -3.51
CA ASN A 140 3.04 0.06 -3.67
C ASN A 140 4.06 0.17 -2.52
N ASP A 141 4.48 -0.95 -1.91
CA ASP A 141 5.43 -0.89 -0.81
C ASP A 141 6.86 -0.78 -1.31
N ILE A 142 7.59 0.14 -0.67
CA ILE A 142 9.01 0.37 -0.88
C ILE A 142 9.74 -0.07 0.40
N LEU A 143 10.89 -0.71 0.24
CA LEU A 143 11.85 -0.96 1.31
C LEU A 143 13.04 -0.02 1.15
N ILE A 144 13.58 0.43 2.27
CA ILE A 144 14.84 1.16 2.33
C ILE A 144 15.84 0.37 3.18
N TYR A 145 17.11 0.44 2.80
CA TYR A 145 18.19 -0.11 3.60
C TYR A 145 18.73 0.96 4.53
N SER A 146 18.53 0.82 5.83
CA SER A 146 19.09 1.76 6.80
C SER A 146 19.47 1.07 8.10
N SER A 147 20.52 1.55 8.76
CA SER A 147 21.03 0.95 10.00
C SER A 147 21.30 -0.56 9.85
N ASN A 148 21.95 -0.95 8.74
CA ASN A 148 22.29 -2.33 8.39
C ASN A 148 21.11 -3.31 8.25
N ARG A 149 19.89 -2.81 7.99
CA ARG A 149 18.71 -3.65 7.77
C ARG A 149 17.77 -3.05 6.73
N TRP A 150 17.04 -3.93 6.05
CA TRP A 150 15.90 -3.54 5.23
C TRP A 150 14.70 -3.23 6.13
N MET A 151 14.09 -2.07 5.92
CA MET A 151 12.89 -1.65 6.65
C MET A 151 11.87 -1.04 5.70
N LYS A 152 10.59 -1.18 6.06
CA LYS A 152 9.49 -0.52 5.37
C LYS A 152 9.24 0.82 6.06
N PRO A 153 9.56 1.97 5.43
CA PRO A 153 9.24 3.26 6.01
C PRO A 153 7.74 3.53 5.93
N THR A 154 7.22 4.25 6.90
CA THR A 154 5.90 4.89 6.82
C THR A 154 5.91 5.99 5.76
N ASP A 155 4.73 6.43 5.30
CA ASP A 155 4.62 7.50 4.32
C ASP A 155 5.20 8.83 4.85
N GLU A 156 5.05 9.07 6.16
CA GLU A 156 5.59 10.25 6.83
C GLU A 156 7.12 10.20 6.95
N GLU A 157 7.68 9.05 7.31
CA GLU A 157 9.14 8.85 7.31
C GLU A 157 9.72 9.01 5.92
N LEU A 158 9.07 8.45 4.89
CA LEU A 158 9.51 8.60 3.50
C LEU A 158 9.44 10.07 3.06
N SER A 159 8.36 10.78 3.40
CA SER A 159 8.23 12.22 3.16
C SER A 159 9.40 13.00 3.78
N HIS A 160 9.65 12.77 5.07
CA HIS A 160 10.64 13.52 5.83
C HIS A 160 12.09 13.18 5.44
N GLN A 161 12.42 11.90 5.37
CA GLN A 161 13.78 11.43 5.14
C GLN A 161 14.21 11.56 3.68
N PHE A 162 13.26 11.57 2.75
CA PHE A 162 13.55 11.55 1.33
C PHE A 162 13.00 12.74 0.56
N VAL A 163 11.68 12.90 0.49
CA VAL A 163 11.04 13.91 -0.36
C VAL A 163 11.45 15.33 0.06
N ASN A 164 11.40 15.62 1.36
CA ASN A 164 11.80 16.90 1.91
C ASN A 164 13.29 17.20 1.70
N LYS A 165 14.16 16.18 1.75
CA LYS A 165 15.60 16.37 1.48
C LYS A 165 15.83 16.68 0.01
N LEU A 166 15.18 15.95 -0.89
CA LEU A 166 15.25 16.19 -2.32
C LEU A 166 14.69 17.58 -2.68
N PHE A 167 13.59 17.98 -2.06
CA PHE A 167 13.01 19.32 -2.20
C PHE A 167 14.00 20.42 -1.81
N LYS A 168 14.64 20.32 -0.64
CA LYS A 168 15.61 21.32 -0.18
C LYS A 168 16.77 21.48 -1.16
N LYS A 169 17.27 20.37 -1.70
CA LYS A 169 18.34 20.38 -2.72
C LYS A 169 17.89 21.00 -4.03
N LEU A 170 16.66 20.69 -4.45
CA LEU A 170 16.06 21.25 -5.65
C LEU A 170 15.87 22.77 -5.51
N LEU A 171 15.31 23.19 -4.37
CA LEU A 171 15.06 24.59 -4.08
C LEU A 171 16.36 25.41 -4.04
N ARG A 172 17.43 24.85 -3.46
CA ARG A 172 18.76 25.47 -3.48
C ARG A 172 19.25 25.66 -4.92
N SER A 173 19.29 24.59 -5.70
CA SER A 173 19.77 24.62 -7.08
C SER A 173 18.95 25.59 -7.95
N PHE A 174 17.63 25.61 -7.76
CA PHE A 174 16.73 26.54 -8.46
C PHE A 174 16.93 27.99 -8.03
N THR A 175 17.25 28.23 -6.75
CA THR A 175 17.55 29.57 -6.24
C THR A 175 18.85 30.10 -6.84
N ASP A 176 19.87 29.25 -6.92
CA ASP A 176 21.15 29.59 -7.56
C ASP A 176 20.91 29.96 -9.04
N TRP A 177 20.17 29.13 -9.78
CA TRP A 177 19.78 29.43 -11.15
C TRP A 177 19.00 30.75 -11.30
N LYS A 178 18.04 31.01 -10.41
CA LYS A 178 17.25 32.26 -10.42
C LYS A 178 18.16 33.47 -10.24
N ASN A 179 19.12 33.40 -9.32
CA ASN A 179 20.01 34.52 -9.02
C ASN A 179 20.93 34.82 -10.22
N GLU A 180 21.46 33.78 -10.87
CA GLU A 180 22.25 33.92 -12.10
C GLU A 180 21.46 34.53 -13.27
N ASN A 181 20.15 34.24 -13.33
CA ASN A 181 19.28 34.65 -14.43
C ASN A 181 18.35 35.84 -14.10
N TYR A 182 18.54 36.50 -12.96
CA TYR A 182 17.58 37.48 -12.43
C TYR A 182 17.23 38.60 -13.41
N LYS A 183 18.24 39.18 -14.08
CA LYS A 183 18.03 40.23 -15.09
C LYS A 183 17.21 39.73 -16.29
N LEU A 184 17.50 38.52 -16.76
CA LEU A 184 16.80 37.90 -17.88
C LEU A 184 15.35 37.56 -17.53
N ILE A 185 15.09 37.14 -16.30
CA ILE A 185 13.72 36.88 -15.81
C ILE A 185 12.84 38.13 -15.90
N ILE A 186 13.39 39.31 -15.57
CA ILE A 186 12.67 40.59 -15.61
C ILE A 186 12.50 41.11 -17.04
N MET A 187 13.52 40.92 -17.88
CA MET A 187 13.59 41.56 -19.21
C MET A 187 13.07 40.69 -20.35
N ASN A 188 12.82 39.39 -20.12
CA ASN A 188 12.40 38.45 -21.15
C ASN A 188 11.20 37.62 -20.68
N ASP A 189 10.03 37.91 -21.24
CA ASP A 189 8.76 37.26 -20.89
C ASP A 189 8.79 35.73 -20.99
N LYS A 190 9.55 35.19 -21.96
CA LYS A 190 9.69 33.74 -22.13
C LYS A 190 10.43 33.13 -20.95
N ILE A 191 11.53 33.75 -20.53
CA ILE A 191 12.33 33.28 -19.38
C ILE A 191 11.57 33.51 -18.07
N GLY A 192 10.88 34.65 -17.94
CA GLY A 192 9.98 34.92 -16.82
C GLY A 192 8.89 33.86 -16.66
N THR A 193 8.25 33.48 -17.76
CA THR A 193 7.25 32.40 -17.78
C THR A 193 7.83 31.07 -17.30
N ILE A 194 9.01 30.68 -17.83
CA ILE A 194 9.71 29.45 -17.40
C ILE A 194 9.98 29.48 -15.89
N TYR A 195 10.46 30.60 -15.36
CA TYR A 195 10.70 30.75 -13.92
C TYR A 195 9.42 30.58 -13.10
N HIS A 196 8.35 31.33 -13.41
CA HIS A 196 7.13 31.32 -12.61
C HIS A 196 6.41 29.96 -12.65
N THR A 197 6.33 29.34 -13.83
CA THR A 197 5.74 27.99 -13.97
C THR A 197 6.51 26.96 -13.14
N ASN A 198 7.84 26.98 -13.19
CA ASN A 198 8.64 26.00 -12.45
C ASN A 198 8.70 26.30 -10.95
N ASN A 199 8.68 27.57 -10.54
CA ASN A 199 8.62 27.95 -9.13
C ASN A 199 7.39 27.36 -8.43
N ALA A 200 6.19 27.51 -9.04
CA ALA A 200 4.97 26.94 -8.49
C ALA A 200 5.02 25.39 -8.39
N ARG A 201 5.60 24.73 -9.38
CA ARG A 201 5.77 23.26 -9.39
C ARG A 201 6.74 22.78 -8.32
N ILE A 202 7.85 23.49 -8.12
CA ILE A 202 8.85 23.15 -7.10
C ILE A 202 8.23 23.32 -5.72
N LEU A 203 7.54 24.43 -5.45
CA LEU A 203 6.94 24.71 -4.14
C LEU A 203 5.88 23.69 -3.73
N SER A 204 5.17 23.09 -4.69
CA SER A 204 4.17 22.03 -4.46
C SER A 204 4.77 20.61 -4.43
N PHE A 205 6.10 20.45 -4.54
CA PHE A 205 6.72 19.12 -4.66
C PHE A 205 6.45 18.19 -3.47
N ASN A 206 6.55 18.71 -2.23
CA ASN A 206 6.38 17.89 -1.01
C ASN A 206 4.96 17.31 -0.88
N GLU A 207 3.96 18.02 -1.39
CA GLU A 207 2.56 17.59 -1.39
C GLU A 207 2.35 16.35 -2.28
N ASN A 208 3.29 16.05 -3.18
CA ASN A 208 3.20 14.96 -4.13
C ASN A 208 3.92 13.68 -3.68
N THR A 209 4.23 13.53 -2.38
CA THR A 209 4.96 12.36 -1.83
C THR A 209 4.33 11.02 -2.24
N VAL A 210 3.01 10.87 -2.11
CA VAL A 210 2.29 9.62 -2.46
C VAL A 210 2.42 9.31 -3.96
N LYS A 211 2.33 10.34 -4.80
CA LYS A 211 2.45 10.20 -6.26
C LYS A 211 3.88 9.80 -6.65
N LEU A 212 4.90 10.41 -6.03
CA LEU A 212 6.29 10.04 -6.25
C LEU A 212 6.57 8.60 -5.79
N LYS A 213 6.10 8.21 -4.61
CA LYS A 213 6.19 6.83 -4.10
C LYS A 213 5.60 5.84 -5.11
N HIS A 214 4.41 6.12 -5.63
CA HIS A 214 3.77 5.25 -6.62
C HIS A 214 4.61 5.12 -7.90
N LYS A 215 5.14 6.23 -8.44
CA LYS A 215 6.00 6.19 -9.63
C LYS A 215 7.29 5.42 -9.38
N LEU A 216 7.93 5.62 -8.23
CA LEU A 216 9.15 4.91 -7.84
C LEU A 216 8.90 3.41 -7.68
N PHE A 217 7.78 3.02 -7.08
CA PHE A 217 7.42 1.61 -6.94
C PHE A 217 7.40 0.89 -8.30
N HIS A 218 6.81 1.49 -9.33
CA HIS A 218 6.79 0.90 -10.67
C HIS A 218 8.15 0.92 -11.35
N ALA A 219 8.92 2.00 -11.17
CA ALA A 219 10.24 2.14 -11.81
C ALA A 219 11.31 1.24 -11.19
N LEU A 220 11.18 0.88 -9.90
CA LEU A 220 12.07 -0.05 -9.19
C LEU A 220 11.71 -1.52 -9.43
N ASN A 221 10.51 -1.81 -9.96
CA ASN A 221 9.99 -3.17 -10.16
C ASN A 221 10.47 -3.82 -11.48
N ILE A 222 11.77 -3.70 -11.77
CA ILE A 222 12.41 -4.34 -12.93
C ILE A 222 12.98 -5.69 -12.47
#